data_AF-R7PWZ2-F1
#
_entry.id   AF-R7PWZ2-F1
#
_cell.length_a   1.000
_cell.length_b   1.000
_cell.length_c   1.000
_cell.angle_alpha   90.00
_cell.angle_beta   90.00
_cell.angle_gamma   90.00
#
_symmetry.space_group_name_H-M   'P 1'
#
loop_
_entity.id
_entity.type
_entity.pdbx_description
1 polymer ?
#
loop_
_entity_poly.entity_id
_entity_poly.type
_entity_poly.pdbx_seq_one_letter_code
_entity_poly.pdbx_strand_id
1 'polypeptide(L)' 'MSEGNELDSTCGISDEELTERFKESIRIDQEICKVKGLPIAGYDDENKCAYLEYPDGRRVYVKEE' A
#
# COMPACT_ATOMS: atom_id res chain seq x y z
N MET A 1 -6.26 8.11 -28.60
CA MET A 1 -6.86 9.22 -27.86
C MET A 1 -7.52 8.59 -26.65
N SER A 2 -6.99 8.84 -25.46
CA SER A 2 -7.61 8.38 -24.21
C SER A 2 -8.80 9.29 -23.96
N GLU A 3 -10.00 8.72 -24.01
CA GLU A 3 -11.22 9.42 -23.64
C GLU A 3 -11.21 9.62 -22.13
N GLY A 4 -10.75 10.79 -21.68
CA GLY A 4 -10.93 11.23 -20.30
C GLY A 4 -12.43 11.37 -20.04
N ASN A 5 -12.92 10.68 -19.00
CA ASN A 5 -14.29 10.81 -18.54
C ASN A 5 -14.56 12.27 -18.14
N GLU A 6 -15.72 12.83 -18.53
CA GLU A 6 -16.11 14.24 -18.32
C GLU A 6 -16.08 14.71 -16.84
N LEU A 7 -15.94 13.78 -15.89
CA LEU A 7 -15.71 14.05 -14.46
C LEU A 7 -14.36 14.72 -14.15
N ASP A 8 -13.38 14.67 -15.05
CA ASP A 8 -12.09 15.37 -14.88
C ASP A 8 -12.25 16.91 -15.01
N SER A 9 -13.39 17.40 -15.50
CA SER A 9 -13.67 18.84 -15.61
C SER A 9 -14.14 19.49 -14.30
N THR A 10 -14.46 18.72 -13.24
CA THR A 10 -14.97 19.26 -11.97
C THR A 10 -13.98 19.13 -10.82
N CYS A 11 -12.80 19.75 -10.93
CA CYS A 11 -11.75 19.71 -9.87
C CYS A 11 -11.56 18.30 -9.27
N GLY A 12 -11.69 17.27 -10.12
CA GLY A 12 -11.49 15.89 -9.74
C GLY A 12 -10.02 15.61 -9.53
N ILE A 13 -9.71 14.67 -8.64
CA ILE A 13 -8.38 14.09 -8.59
C ILE A 13 -8.32 13.08 -9.74
N SER A 14 -7.31 13.16 -10.61
CA SER A 14 -7.12 12.16 -11.67
C SER A 14 -6.80 10.79 -11.05
N ASP A 15 -7.10 9.70 -11.77
CA ASP A 15 -6.77 8.34 -11.31
C ASP A 15 -5.28 8.17 -10.98
N GLU A 16 -4.41 8.87 -11.73
CA GLU A 16 -2.98 8.88 -11.50
C GLU A 16 -2.61 9.58 -10.18
N GLU A 17 -3.13 10.78 -9.93
CA GLU A 17 -2.91 11.50 -8.67
C GLU A 17 -3.51 10.72 -7.48
N LEU A 18 -4.67 10.07 -7.65
CA LEU A 18 -5.27 9.24 -6.62
C LEU A 18 -4.38 8.04 -6.28
N THR A 19 -3.79 7.42 -7.31
CA THR A 19 -2.85 6.30 -7.17
C THR A 19 -1.59 6.72 -6.42
N GLU A 20 -1.02 7.88 -6.74
CA GLU A 20 0.17 8.39 -6.04
C GLU A 20 -0.12 8.75 -4.58
N ARG A 21 -1.28 9.37 -4.30
CA ARG A 21 -1.72 9.62 -2.91
C ARG A 21 -1.93 8.35 -2.13
N PHE A 22 -2.47 7.30 -2.76
CA PHE A 22 -2.64 6.01 -2.12
C PHE A 22 -1.29 5.40 -1.73
N LYS A 23 -0.32 5.37 -2.65
CA LYS A 23 1.06 4.89 -2.35
C LYS A 23 1.70 5.66 -1.21
N GLU A 24 1.58 6.99 -1.22
CA GLU A 24 2.14 7.84 -0.16
C GLU A 24 1.46 7.58 1.20
N SER A 25 0.14 7.36 1.21
CA SER A 25 -0.58 7.02 2.45
C SER A 25 -0.09 5.71 3.08
N ILE A 26 0.20 4.69 2.26
CA ILE A 26 0.78 3.42 2.72
C ILE A 26 2.20 3.63 3.25
N ARG A 27 3.03 4.43 2.57
CA ARG A 27 4.37 4.77 3.05
C ARG A 27 4.34 5.42 4.43
N ILE A 28 3.47 6.41 4.62
CA ILE A 28 3.33 7.12 5.89
C ILE A 28 2.89 6.16 7.01
N ASP A 29 1.91 5.28 6.74
CA ASP A 29 1.46 4.28 7.70
C ASP A 29 2.58 3.32 8.12
N GLN A 30 3.39 2.86 7.16
CA GLN A 30 4.56 2.02 7.44
C GLN A 30 5.59 2.74 8.33
N GLU A 31 5.87 4.02 8.08
CA GLU A 31 6.77 4.81 8.93
C GLU A 31 6.21 5.01 10.35
N ILE A 32 4.90 5.24 10.48
CA ILE A 32 4.22 5.30 11.78
C ILE A 32 4.34 3.96 12.51
N CYS A 33 4.15 2.84 11.82
CA CYS A 33 4.30 1.50 12.38
C CYS A 33 5.73 1.24 12.87
N LYS A 34 6.75 1.62 12.08
CA LYS A 34 8.16 1.52 12.49
C LYS A 34 8.45 2.31 13.76
N VAL A 35 8.02 3.58 13.83
CA VAL A 35 8.23 4.43 15.01
C VAL A 35 7.54 3.87 16.25
N LYS A 36 6.35 3.25 16.08
CA LYS A 36 5.58 2.64 17.17
C LYS A 36 6.03 1.22 17.52
N GLY A 37 6.92 0.60 16.75
CA GLY A 37 7.30 -0.80 16.94
C GLY A 37 6.16 -1.78 16.65
N LEU A 38 5.31 -1.48 15.68
CA LEU A 38 4.19 -2.33 15.26
C LEU A 38 4.58 -3.15 14.02
N PRO A 39 4.02 -4.37 13.85
CA PRO A 39 4.24 -5.16 12.65
C PRO A 39 3.59 -4.52 11.41
N ILE A 40 4.22 -4.69 10.25
CA ILE A 40 3.77 -4.20 8.94
C ILE A 40 3.28 -5.36 8.10
N ALA A 41 2.09 -5.23 7.52
CA ALA A 41 1.58 -6.21 6.57
C ALA A 41 2.22 -6.01 5.19
N GLY A 42 2.58 -7.12 4.54
CA GLY A 42 3.12 -7.14 3.19
C GLY A 42 2.63 -8.35 2.40
N TYR A 43 2.86 -8.30 1.10
CA TYR A 43 2.57 -9.39 0.17
C TYR A 43 3.83 -9.73 -0.62
N ASP A 44 4.16 -11.00 -0.68
CA ASP A 44 5.27 -11.52 -1.49
C ASP A 44 4.71 -11.95 -2.84
N ASP A 45 5.08 -11.23 -3.90
CA ASP A 45 4.57 -11.49 -5.25
C ASP A 45 5.16 -12.75 -5.87
N GLU A 46 6.35 -13.19 -5.45
CA GLU A 46 6.99 -14.40 -5.98
C GLU A 46 6.31 -15.65 -5.41
N ASN A 47 6.13 -15.67 -4.09
CA ASN A 47 5.52 -16.79 -3.37
C ASN A 47 3.98 -16.70 -3.27
N LYS A 48 3.40 -15.60 -3.77
CA LYS A 48 1.96 -15.31 -3.77
C LYS A 48 1.31 -15.40 -2.40
N CYS A 49 2.01 -14.98 -1.35
CA CYS A 49 1.56 -15.12 0.02
C CYS A 49 1.68 -13.82 0.84
N ALA A 50 0.74 -13.61 1.75
CA ALA A 50 0.77 -12.49 2.68
C ALA A 50 1.72 -12.76 3.85
N TYR A 51 2.33 -11.72 4.39
CA TYR A 51 3.18 -11.80 5.58
C TYR A 51 3.04 -10.58 6.50
N LEU A 52 3.48 -10.76 7.75
CA LEU A 52 3.72 -9.68 8.71
C LEU A 52 5.24 -9.54 8.93
N GLU A 53 5.77 -8.34 8.75
CA GLU A 53 7.15 -7.97 9.09
C GLU A 53 7.18 -7.24 10.43
N TYR A 54 7.91 -7.79 11.40
CA TYR A 54 8.06 -7.23 12.73
C TYR A 54 9.24 -6.24 12.79
N PRO A 55 9.30 -5.36 13.81
CA PRO A 55 10.37 -4.36 13.94
C PRO A 55 11.79 -4.94 14.05
N ASP A 56 11.92 -6.21 14.42
CA ASP A 56 13.19 -6.95 14.47
C ASP A 56 13.64 -7.47 13.09
N GLY A 57 12.86 -7.22 12.04
CA GLY A 57 13.08 -7.69 10.67
C GLY A 57 12.54 -9.10 10.39
N ARG A 58 11.91 -9.75 11.38
CA ARG A 58 11.33 -11.09 11.19
C ARG A 58 10.07 -11.00 10.33
N ARG A 59 9.98 -11.84 9.30
CA ARG A 59 8.76 -12.05 8.51
C ARG A 59 8.05 -13.33 8.92
N VAL A 60 6.74 -13.24 9.10
CA VAL A 60 5.85 -14.38 9.36
C VAL A 60 4.82 -14.45 8.24
N TYR A 61 4.91 -15.49 7.42
CA TYR A 61 3.97 -15.74 6.33
C TYR A 61 2.66 -16.33 6.89
N VAL A 62 1.54 -15.83 6.37
CA VAL A 62 0.22 -16.38 6.63
C VAL A 62 0.14 -17.74 5.93
N LYS A 63 -0.11 -18.80 6.69
CA LYS A 63 -0.42 -20.11 6.13
C LYS A 63 -1.94 -20.20 5.98
N GLU A 64 -2.41 -20.59 4.81
CA GLU A 64 -3.79 -21.02 4.63
C GLU A 64 -3.95 -22.36 5.38
N GLU A 65 -4.95 -22.47 6.26
CA GLU A 65 -5.31 -23.72 6.96
C GLU A 65 -6.22 -24.61 6.10
#